data_AF-A0A7T2YXK6-F1
#
_entry.id   AF-A0A7T2YXK6-F1
#
_cell.length_a   1.000
_cell.length_b   1.000
_cell.length_c   1.000
_cell.angle_alpha   90.00
_cell.angle_beta   90.00
_cell.angle_gamma   90.00
#
_symmetry.space_group_name_H-M   'P 1'
#
loop_
_entity.id
_entity.type
_entity.pdbx_description
1 polymer ?
#
loop_
_entity_poly.entity_id
_entity_poly.type
_entity_poly.pdbx_seq_one_letter_code
_entity_poly.pdbx_strand_id
1 'polypeptide(L)'
;MSDITLTTGQDQTEHLGIPLPSADSTLEMDLPKLIRALEIIDTEVARRAVSQQVAESLDLIRLAINDMGANKVEKVNTKTGKTIVLKPEDMALGPANGPSKTVITYDGSGRVSTVVETVDGQLATTTVAYNGDGTVNTVTTNYRGRTRTETMAYVAGRVSGSNASEVQA
;
A
#
# COMPACT_ATOMS: atom_id res chain seq x y z
N MET A 1 67.09 15.21 -32.32
CA MET A 1 66.24 15.97 -31.39
C MET A 1 65.16 16.59 -32.26
N SER A 2 63.91 16.17 -32.08
CA SER A 2 62.81 16.60 -32.94
C SER A 2 62.21 17.86 -32.33
N ASP A 3 62.32 18.97 -33.04
CA ASP A 3 61.73 20.24 -32.63
C ASP A 3 60.21 20.11 -32.55
N ILE A 4 59.66 20.31 -31.36
CA ILE A 4 58.23 20.46 -31.16
C ILE A 4 57.87 21.85 -31.66
N THR A 5 57.35 21.93 -32.89
CA THR A 5 56.80 23.19 -33.41
C THR A 5 55.46 23.44 -32.71
N LEU A 6 55.46 24.30 -31.70
CA LEU A 6 54.25 24.81 -31.06
C LEU A 6 53.61 25.83 -32.01
N THR A 7 52.49 25.48 -32.63
CA THR A 7 51.68 26.40 -33.42
C THR A 7 51.12 27.50 -32.51
N THR A 8 51.69 28.70 -32.57
CA THR A 8 51.20 29.91 -31.89
C THR A 8 49.91 30.39 -32.55
N GLY A 9 48.76 29.93 -32.07
CA GLY A 9 47.45 30.29 -32.62
C GLY A 9 46.32 30.48 -31.61
N GLN A 10 46.61 30.43 -30.31
CA GLN A 10 45.65 30.68 -29.25
C GLN A 10 46.37 31.47 -28.14
N ASP A 11 46.03 32.74 -27.96
CA ASP A 11 46.60 33.58 -26.87
C ASP A 11 45.97 33.24 -25.50
N GLN A 12 44.94 32.39 -25.50
CA GLN A 12 44.17 32.01 -24.32
C GLN A 12 43.72 30.53 -24.39
N THR A 13 43.33 29.96 -23.25
CA THR A 13 42.70 28.63 -23.22
C THR A 13 41.30 28.67 -23.84
N GLU A 14 40.97 27.65 -24.64
CA GLU A 14 39.74 27.57 -25.43
C GLU A 14 38.45 27.68 -24.60
N HIS A 15 38.43 27.08 -23.41
CA HIS A 15 37.23 27.03 -22.57
C HIS A 15 37.17 28.08 -21.46
N LEU A 16 38.31 28.53 -20.95
CA LEU A 16 38.38 29.38 -19.76
C LEU A 16 38.92 30.78 -20.07
N GLY A 17 39.37 31.04 -21.30
CA GLY A 17 39.91 32.35 -21.71
C GLY A 17 41.15 32.75 -20.92
N ILE A 18 41.87 31.79 -20.32
CA ILE A 18 43.03 32.07 -19.49
C ILE A 18 44.22 32.36 -20.42
N PRO A 19 44.90 33.52 -20.28
CA PRO A 19 46.07 33.82 -21.10
C PRO A 19 47.14 32.74 -20.99
N LEU A 20 47.60 32.24 -22.13
CA LEU A 20 48.67 31.26 -22.17
C LEU A 20 50.05 31.94 -22.02
N PRO A 21 51.05 31.26 -21.45
CA PRO A 21 52.44 31.70 -21.54
C PRO A 21 52.86 31.91 -23.00
N SER A 22 53.51 33.05 -23.28
CA SER A 22 54.14 33.31 -24.58
C SER A 22 55.66 33.18 -24.48
N ALA A 23 56.34 33.05 -25.62
CA ALA A 23 57.80 32.96 -25.66
C ALA A 23 58.50 34.19 -25.02
N ASP A 24 57.80 35.33 -24.95
CA ASP A 24 58.30 36.59 -24.38
C ASP A 24 57.84 36.82 -22.94
N SER A 25 57.12 35.86 -22.35
CA SER A 25 56.59 35.98 -20.99
C SER A 25 57.67 35.69 -19.94
N THR A 26 57.79 36.55 -18.92
CA THR A 26 58.67 36.29 -17.79
C THR A 26 57.98 35.41 -16.75
N LEU A 27 58.77 34.77 -15.90
CA LEU A 27 58.25 33.89 -14.84
C LEU A 27 57.30 34.64 -13.89
N GLU A 28 57.56 35.92 -13.62
CA GLU A 28 56.74 36.79 -12.79
C GLU A 28 55.35 37.05 -13.39
N MET A 29 55.22 37.00 -14.72
CA MET A 29 53.92 37.13 -15.40
C MET A 29 53.18 35.80 -15.49
N ASP A 30 53.87 34.68 -15.66
CA ASP A 30 53.23 33.39 -15.91
C ASP A 30 52.87 32.62 -14.63
N LEU A 31 53.66 32.78 -13.55
CA LEU A 31 53.36 32.11 -12.29
C LEU A 31 51.98 32.49 -11.71
N PRO A 32 51.55 33.77 -11.70
CA PRO A 32 50.19 34.13 -11.27
C PRO A 32 49.09 33.53 -12.17
N LYS A 33 49.31 33.43 -13.48
CA LYS A 33 48.35 32.81 -14.41
C LYS A 33 48.18 31.32 -14.11
N LEU A 34 49.29 30.63 -13.81
CA LEU A 34 49.29 29.21 -13.45
C LEU A 34 48.56 28.98 -12.11
N ILE A 35 48.83 29.80 -11.09
CA ILE A 35 48.13 29.75 -9.81
C ILE A 35 46.62 29.92 -10.04
N ARG A 36 46.23 30.92 -10.83
CA ARG A 36 44.82 31.15 -11.15
C ARG A 36 44.18 29.98 -11.89
N ALA A 37 44.90 29.36 -12.83
CA ALA A 37 44.42 28.17 -13.52
C ALA A 37 44.20 27.00 -12.55
N LEU A 38 45.10 26.80 -11.58
CA LEU A 38 44.97 25.74 -10.57
C LEU A 38 43.76 25.98 -9.64
N GLU A 39 43.52 27.22 -9.21
CA GLU A 39 42.32 27.57 -8.41
C GLU A 39 41.01 27.27 -9.16
N ILE A 40 40.98 27.58 -10.47
CA ILE A 40 39.81 27.31 -11.32
C ILE A 40 39.61 25.80 -11.48
N ILE A 41 40.69 25.05 -11.72
CA ILE A 41 40.64 23.59 -11.82
C ILE A 41 40.13 22.99 -10.50
N ASP A 42 40.64 23.42 -9.36
CA ASP A 42 40.23 22.92 -8.04
C ASP A 42 38.74 23.17 -7.79
N THR A 43 38.27 24.38 -8.11
CA THR A 43 36.84 24.75 -8.02
C THR A 43 35.97 23.87 -8.92
N GLU A 44 36.39 23.62 -10.15
CA GLU A 44 35.64 22.80 -11.10
C GLU A 44 35.66 21.31 -10.72
N VAL A 45 36.77 20.81 -10.16
CA VAL A 45 36.85 19.45 -9.61
C VAL A 45 35.85 19.29 -8.45
N ALA A 46 35.79 20.24 -7.53
CA ALA A 46 34.81 20.23 -6.43
C ALA A 46 33.36 20.28 -6.95
N ARG A 47 33.08 21.11 -7.96
CA ARG A 47 31.75 21.21 -8.59
C ARG A 47 31.33 19.91 -9.27
N ARG A 48 32.26 19.24 -9.96
CA ARG A 48 32.02 17.94 -10.61
C ARG A 48 31.77 16.84 -9.60
N ALA A 49 32.50 16.82 -8.48
CA ALA A 49 32.26 15.87 -7.39
C ALA A 49 30.82 15.99 -6.84
N VAL A 50 30.34 17.22 -6.60
CA VAL A 50 28.94 17.46 -6.18
C VAL A 50 27.95 17.02 -7.27
N SER A 51 28.23 17.33 -8.54
CA SER A 51 27.35 16.96 -9.66
C SER A 51 27.20 15.44 -9.80
N GLN A 52 28.30 14.71 -9.58
CA GLN A 52 28.32 13.25 -9.59
C GLN A 52 27.53 12.68 -8.41
N GLN A 53 27.72 13.22 -7.20
CA GLN A 53 26.95 12.82 -6.03
C GLN A 53 25.44 13.04 -6.21
N VAL A 54 25.05 14.15 -6.86
CA VAL A 54 23.64 14.43 -7.19
C VAL A 54 23.10 13.43 -8.21
N ALA A 55 23.87 13.09 -9.25
CA ALA A 55 23.46 12.09 -10.24
C ALA A 55 23.22 10.71 -9.61
N GLU A 56 24.13 10.25 -8.75
CA GLU A 56 23.99 9.00 -8.00
C GLU A 56 22.75 9.02 -7.09
N SER A 57 22.52 10.15 -6.40
CA SER A 57 21.34 10.33 -5.54
C SER A 57 20.03 10.26 -6.34
N LEU A 58 20.00 10.85 -7.54
CA LEU A 58 18.83 10.79 -8.42
C LEU A 58 18.55 9.38 -8.93
N ASP A 59 19.58 8.59 -9.22
CA ASP A 59 19.41 7.20 -9.65
C ASP A 59 18.92 6.31 -8.51
N LEU A 60 19.43 6.50 -7.29
CA LEU A 60 18.90 5.82 -6.10
C LEU A 60 17.44 6.20 -5.83
N ILE A 61 17.08 7.47 -5.97
CA ILE A 61 15.69 7.93 -5.82
C ILE A 61 14.79 7.31 -6.89
N ARG A 62 15.23 7.25 -8.15
CA ARG A 62 14.48 6.58 -9.23
C ARG A 62 14.26 5.11 -8.94
N LEU A 63 15.28 4.41 -8.44
CA LEU A 63 15.16 3.01 -8.03
C LEU A 63 14.15 2.86 -6.90
N ALA A 64 14.25 3.69 -5.86
CA ALA A 64 13.31 3.67 -4.73
C ALA A 64 11.86 3.97 -5.17
N ILE A 65 11.65 4.92 -6.09
CA ILE A 65 10.33 5.22 -6.65
C ILE A 65 9.79 4.03 -7.44
N ASN A 66 10.62 3.37 -8.26
CA ASN A 66 10.21 2.19 -9.02
C ASN A 66 9.87 1.02 -8.09
N ASP A 67 10.67 0.80 -7.05
CA ASP A 67 10.39 -0.22 -6.02
C ASP A 67 9.11 0.09 -5.27
N MET A 68 8.89 1.34 -4.87
CA MET A 68 7.63 1.77 -4.27
C MET A 68 6.44 1.59 -5.23
N GLY A 69 6.60 1.90 -6.52
CA GLY A 69 5.54 1.71 -7.52
C GLY A 69 5.25 0.24 -7.82
N ALA A 70 6.26 -0.63 -7.75
CA ALA A 70 6.12 -2.06 -7.98
C ALA A 70 5.59 -2.81 -6.76
N ASN A 71 5.95 -2.39 -5.53
CA ASN A 71 5.80 -3.21 -4.32
C ASN A 71 4.95 -2.55 -3.22
N LYS A 72 4.30 -1.40 -3.50
CA LYS A 72 3.63 -0.55 -2.49
C LYS A 72 2.67 -1.27 -1.54
N VAL A 73 2.10 -2.40 -1.96
CA VAL A 73 1.30 -3.27 -1.09
C VAL A 73 1.47 -4.72 -1.53
N GLU A 74 2.61 -5.32 -1.22
CA GLU A 74 2.86 -6.70 -1.63
C GLU A 74 1.83 -7.67 -1.03
N LYS A 75 1.37 -7.41 0.21
CA LYS A 75 0.26 -8.12 0.85
C LYS A 75 -0.60 -7.21 1.73
N VAL A 76 -1.90 -7.46 1.71
CA VAL A 76 -2.84 -7.07 2.78
C VAL A 76 -3.59 -8.33 3.16
N ASN A 77 -3.46 -8.74 4.42
CA ASN A 77 -3.96 -10.03 4.91
C ASN A 77 -3.45 -11.18 4.03
N THR A 78 -4.34 -11.97 3.43
CA THR A 78 -3.98 -13.10 2.56
C THR A 78 -3.90 -12.74 1.08
N LYS A 79 -4.23 -11.50 0.70
CA LYS A 79 -4.22 -11.03 -0.71
C LYS A 79 -2.86 -10.48 -1.07
N THR A 80 -2.37 -10.84 -2.25
CA THR A 80 -1.07 -10.43 -2.79
C THR A 80 -1.27 -9.69 -4.11
N GLY A 81 -0.53 -8.60 -4.35
CA GLY A 81 -0.48 -7.95 -5.67
C GLY A 81 -0.54 -6.42 -5.64
N LYS A 82 -0.14 -5.78 -6.75
CA LYS A 82 -0.02 -4.32 -6.88
C LYS A 82 -1.35 -3.56 -6.78
N THR A 83 -2.46 -4.24 -7.06
CA THR A 83 -3.83 -3.75 -6.88
C THR A 83 -4.56 -4.74 -6.00
N ILE A 84 -4.81 -4.36 -4.75
CA ILE A 84 -5.54 -5.21 -3.80
C ILE A 84 -7.00 -4.77 -3.79
N VAL A 85 -7.86 -5.63 -4.30
CA VAL A 85 -9.31 -5.53 -4.10
C VAL A 85 -9.63 -6.32 -2.83
N LEU A 86 -10.01 -5.60 -1.76
CA LEU A 86 -10.49 -6.22 -0.53
C LEU A 86 -11.99 -6.47 -0.66
N LYS A 87 -12.41 -7.71 -0.43
CA LYS A 87 -13.81 -8.01 -0.17
C LYS A 87 -14.12 -7.76 1.31
N PRO A 88 -15.40 -7.62 1.72
CA PRO A 88 -15.75 -7.45 3.13
C PRO A 88 -15.12 -8.51 4.05
N GLU A 89 -15.04 -9.77 3.62
CA GLU A 89 -14.40 -10.84 4.39
C GLU A 89 -12.88 -10.66 4.58
N ASP A 90 -12.22 -9.89 3.70
CA ASP A 90 -10.79 -9.60 3.79
C ASP A 90 -10.49 -8.50 4.80
N MET A 91 -11.50 -7.74 5.27
CA MET A 91 -11.28 -6.60 6.16
C MET A 91 -11.31 -6.97 7.66
N ALA A 92 -11.62 -8.23 7.99
CA ALA A 92 -11.77 -8.71 9.37
C ALA A 92 -12.58 -7.75 10.25
N LEU A 93 -13.55 -7.07 9.64
CA LEU A 93 -14.49 -6.19 10.30
C LEU A 93 -15.30 -7.10 11.21
N GLY A 94 -14.87 -7.21 12.47
CA GLY A 94 -15.41 -8.16 13.43
C GLY A 94 -16.92 -8.00 13.66
N PRO A 95 -17.49 -8.77 14.59
CA PRO A 95 -18.95 -8.86 14.80
C PRO A 95 -19.64 -7.50 15.05
N ALA A 96 -18.90 -6.45 15.38
CA ALA A 96 -19.38 -5.07 15.51
C ALA A 96 -19.97 -4.46 14.23
N ASN A 97 -19.64 -4.98 13.04
CA ASN A 97 -20.17 -4.46 11.77
C ASN A 97 -21.42 -5.19 11.26
N GLY A 98 -21.88 -6.20 11.99
CA GLY A 98 -23.11 -6.93 11.67
C GLY A 98 -23.12 -7.56 10.26
N PRO A 99 -24.27 -8.05 9.81
CA PRO A 99 -24.41 -8.57 8.45
C PRO A 99 -24.41 -7.45 7.40
N SER A 100 -23.78 -7.72 6.26
CA SER A 100 -23.75 -6.79 5.10
C SER A 100 -25.12 -6.63 4.42
N LYS A 101 -26.05 -7.57 4.66
CA LYS A 101 -27.43 -7.53 4.19
C LYS A 101 -28.28 -8.40 5.12
N THR A 102 -29.47 -7.91 5.46
CA THR A 102 -30.49 -8.67 6.18
C THR A 102 -31.78 -8.67 5.37
N VAL A 103 -32.36 -9.85 5.15
CA VAL A 103 -33.68 -10.03 4.53
C VAL A 103 -34.59 -10.69 5.54
N ILE A 104 -35.74 -10.08 5.82
CA ILE A 104 -36.74 -10.60 6.75
C ILE A 104 -37.98 -10.95 5.95
N THR A 105 -38.46 -12.17 6.10
CA THR A 105 -39.75 -12.62 5.55
C THR A 105 -40.75 -12.82 6.67
N TYR A 106 -42.01 -12.58 6.36
CA TYR A 106 -43.12 -12.72 7.30
C TYR A 106 -44.05 -13.85 6.86
N ASP A 107 -44.64 -14.56 7.82
CA ASP A 107 -45.67 -15.55 7.56
C ASP A 107 -47.02 -14.89 7.21
N GLY A 108 -48.04 -15.71 6.90
CA GLY A 108 -49.39 -15.23 6.58
C GLY A 108 -50.10 -14.48 7.72
N SER A 109 -49.56 -14.52 8.94
CA SER A 109 -50.04 -13.78 10.10
C SER A 109 -49.21 -12.51 10.38
N GLY A 110 -48.23 -12.19 9.53
CA GLY A 110 -47.38 -11.01 9.66
C GLY A 110 -46.26 -11.16 10.69
N ARG A 111 -45.95 -12.38 11.15
CA ARG A 111 -44.85 -12.65 12.09
C ARG A 111 -43.59 -13.05 11.33
N VAL A 112 -42.41 -12.81 11.89
CA VAL A 112 -41.13 -13.16 11.24
C VAL A 112 -41.05 -14.68 11.02
N SER A 113 -40.89 -15.12 9.77
CA SER A 113 -40.75 -16.53 9.43
C SER A 113 -39.30 -16.91 9.15
N THR A 114 -38.56 -16.05 8.43
CA THR A 114 -37.15 -16.27 8.13
C THR A 114 -36.38 -14.96 8.17
N VAL A 115 -35.15 -15.02 8.69
CA VAL A 115 -34.15 -13.96 8.60
C VAL A 115 -32.94 -14.53 7.89
N VAL A 116 -32.55 -13.92 6.76
CA VAL A 116 -31.34 -14.29 6.02
C VAL A 116 -30.35 -13.15 6.12
N GLU A 117 -29.20 -13.43 6.71
CA GLU A 117 -28.12 -12.48 6.94
C GLU A 117 -26.89 -12.86 6.12
N THR A 118 -26.25 -11.88 5.47
CA THR A 118 -24.98 -12.09 4.77
C THR A 118 -23.82 -11.69 5.68
N VAL A 119 -23.21 -12.68 6.34
CA VAL A 119 -22.11 -12.54 7.29
C VAL A 119 -20.84 -13.10 6.65
N ASP A 120 -19.77 -12.30 6.55
CA ASP A 120 -18.51 -12.69 5.91
C ASP A 120 -18.68 -13.33 4.53
N GLY A 121 -19.58 -12.75 3.71
CA GLY A 121 -19.90 -13.26 2.36
C GLY A 121 -20.67 -14.60 2.33
N GLN A 122 -21.06 -15.14 3.48
CA GLN A 122 -21.82 -16.38 3.62
C GLN A 122 -23.21 -16.12 4.19
N LEU A 123 -24.19 -16.95 3.82
CA LEU A 123 -25.55 -16.80 4.31
C LEU A 123 -25.71 -17.50 5.67
N ALA A 124 -26.15 -16.75 6.68
CA ALA A 124 -26.74 -17.27 7.90
C ALA A 124 -28.26 -17.21 7.75
N THR A 125 -28.93 -18.36 7.85
CA THR A 125 -30.40 -18.45 7.71
C THR A 125 -31.01 -18.83 9.04
N THR A 126 -31.83 -17.96 9.60
CA THR A 126 -32.61 -18.19 10.82
C THR A 126 -34.07 -18.39 10.45
N THR A 127 -34.66 -19.53 10.82
CA THR A 127 -36.09 -19.83 10.65
C THR A 127 -36.77 -19.84 12.01
N VAL A 128 -37.95 -19.22 12.10
CA VAL A 128 -38.74 -19.18 13.34
C VAL A 128 -40.03 -19.96 13.11
N ALA A 129 -40.29 -20.95 13.96
CA ALA A 129 -41.56 -21.64 14.04
C ALA A 129 -42.31 -21.21 15.30
N TYR A 130 -43.64 -21.20 15.21
CA TYR A 130 -44.51 -20.72 16.29
C TYR A 130 -45.44 -21.83 16.79
N ASN A 131 -45.79 -21.74 18.07
CA ASN A 131 -46.87 -22.51 18.67
C ASN A 131 -48.24 -22.02 18.15
N GLY A 132 -49.28 -22.82 18.40
CA GLY A 132 -50.65 -22.47 18.01
C GLY A 132 -51.21 -21.22 18.71
N ASP A 133 -50.66 -20.86 19.88
CA ASP A 133 -51.00 -19.64 20.63
C ASP A 133 -50.23 -18.40 20.15
N GLY A 134 -49.37 -18.55 19.14
CA GLY A 134 -48.60 -17.47 18.55
C GLY A 134 -47.23 -17.22 19.17
N THR A 135 -46.88 -17.90 20.27
CA THR A 135 -45.54 -17.81 20.87
C THR A 135 -44.48 -18.53 20.03
N VAL A 136 -43.20 -18.14 20.16
CA VAL A 136 -42.11 -18.80 19.42
C VAL A 136 -41.92 -20.22 19.95
N ASN A 137 -41.95 -21.22 19.08
CA ASN A 137 -41.66 -22.61 19.44
C ASN A 137 -40.18 -22.90 19.27
N THR A 138 -39.68 -22.72 18.04
CA THR A 138 -38.29 -23.01 17.71
C THR A 138 -37.65 -21.90 16.89
N VAL A 139 -36.35 -21.70 17.09
CA VAL A 139 -35.48 -20.86 16.28
C VAL A 139 -34.35 -21.74 15.75
N THR A 140 -34.25 -21.87 14.43
CA THR A 140 -33.21 -22.68 13.79
C THR A 140 -32.29 -21.80 12.98
N THR A 141 -31.01 -21.73 13.32
CA THR A 141 -30.00 -20.98 12.58
C THR A 141 -29.04 -21.94 11.89
N ASN A 142 -28.93 -21.84 10.57
CA ASN A 142 -27.91 -22.51 9.78
C ASN A 142 -26.84 -21.50 9.33
N TYR A 143 -25.58 -21.78 9.63
CA TYR A 143 -24.45 -20.98 9.17
C TYR A 143 -23.21 -21.86 8.96
N ARG A 144 -22.67 -21.84 7.73
CA ARG A 144 -21.47 -22.60 7.34
C ARG A 144 -21.52 -24.08 7.73
N GLY A 145 -22.63 -24.75 7.42
CA GLY A 145 -22.80 -26.19 7.67
C GLY A 145 -23.07 -26.57 9.13
N ARG A 146 -23.14 -25.59 10.04
CA ARG A 146 -23.59 -25.79 11.42
C ARG A 146 -25.03 -25.35 11.55
N THR A 147 -25.84 -26.17 12.22
CA THR A 147 -27.24 -25.87 12.52
C THR A 147 -27.42 -25.85 14.03
N ARG A 148 -27.84 -24.71 14.57
CA ARG A 148 -28.30 -24.57 15.95
C ARG A 148 -29.82 -24.53 15.95
N THR A 149 -30.45 -25.41 16.71
CA THR A 149 -31.90 -25.39 16.95
C THR A 149 -32.15 -25.07 18.41
N GLU A 150 -32.87 -24.00 18.68
CA GLU A 150 -33.26 -23.58 20.02
C GLU A 150 -34.77 -23.71 20.19
N THR A 151 -35.21 -24.48 21.17
CA THR A 151 -36.63 -24.70 21.49
C THR A 151 -36.97 -23.97 22.78
N MET A 152 -38.03 -23.17 22.75
CA MET A 152 -38.46 -22.32 23.85
C MET A 152 -39.47 -23.03 24.75
N ALA A 153 -39.31 -22.87 26.06
CA ALA A 153 -40.25 -23.36 27.07
C ALA A 153 -40.98 -22.18 27.72
N TYR A 154 -42.24 -22.40 28.12
CA TYR A 154 -43.10 -21.35 28.65
C TYR A 154 -43.79 -21.74 29.95
N VAL A 155 -43.92 -20.76 30.86
CA VAL A 155 -44.78 -20.83 32.05
C VAL A 155 -45.65 -19.58 32.09
N ALA A 156 -46.97 -19.76 32.15
CA ALA A 156 -47.96 -18.67 32.13
C ALA A 156 -47.75 -17.66 30.97
N GLY A 157 -47.46 -18.18 29.77
CA GLY A 157 -47.25 -17.36 28.56
C GLY A 157 -45.93 -16.59 28.51
N ARG A 158 -45.02 -16.81 29.47
CA ARG A 158 -43.68 -16.19 29.50
C ARG A 158 -42.62 -17.23 29.25
N VAL A 159 -41.58 -16.86 28.50
CA VAL A 159 -40.40 -17.72 28.30
C VAL A 159 -39.81 -18.05 29.67
N SER A 160 -39.77 -19.35 29.99
CA SER A 160 -39.22 -19.87 31.24
C SER A 160 -37.87 -20.55 31.05
N GLY A 161 -37.46 -20.79 29.81
CA GLY A 161 -36.16 -21.34 29.45
C GLY A 161 -36.09 -21.67 27.97
N SER A 162 -34.91 -22.09 27.53
CA SER A 162 -34.69 -22.62 26.20
C SER A 162 -33.69 -23.78 26.24
N ASN A 163 -33.81 -24.70 25.28
CA ASN A 163 -32.85 -25.77 25.07
C ASN A 163 -32.28 -25.62 23.66
N ALA A 164 -30.96 -25.61 23.55
CA ALA A 164 -30.27 -25.53 22.28
C ALA A 164 -29.52 -26.82 21.97
N SER A 165 -29.62 -27.24 20.71
CA SER A 165 -28.83 -28.33 20.14
C SER A 165 -28.08 -27.83 18.93
N GLU A 166 -26.82 -28.23 18.80
CA GLU A 166 -25.96 -27.91 17.65
C GLU A 166 -25.53 -29.18 16.95
N VAL A 167 -25.69 -29.19 15.63
CA VAL A 167 -25.23 -30.27 14.75
C VAL A 167 -24.38 -29.66 13.66
N GLN A 168 -23.24 -30.30 13.37
CA GLN A 168 -22.40 -29.96 12.23
C GLN A 168 -22.54 -31.09 11.18
N ALA A 169 -22.81 -30.71 9.93
CA ALA A 169 -22.80 -31.62 8.79
C ALA A 169 -21.38 -32.06 8.44
#